data_AF-A0A2V9ITY8-F1
#
_entry.id   AF-A0A2V9ITY8-F1
#
_cell.length_a   1.000
_cell.length_b   1.000
_cell.length_c   1.000
_cell.angle_alpha   90.00
_cell.angle_beta   90.00
_cell.angle_gamma   90.00
#
_symmetry.space_group_name_H-M   'P 1'
#
loop_
_entity.id
_entity.type
_entity.pdbx_description
1 polymer ?
#
loop_
_entity_poly.entity_id
_entity_poly.type
_entity_poly.pdbx_seq_one_letter_code
_entity_poly.pdbx_strand_id
1 'polypeptide(L)'
;MHRAFSSAVILAIGLSGGGGRPGFTQQPAATEILGGPGGSSFSDSELQPGARILEVHVRSGDRVDSVQMLISSPDGRTVMSPKRGGSGGRLNIFRVNRDEYITGVSGRYGDYIDSIRIHTNKRTSALFGGPGGNRDFRVEVPAGNQAVGFAGQAGDYLDAVGLIFASIQTADVGQTTRLVGGRGGSAFLDRDVPPGAGIAEVRVQSGDRIDGIQAVYVLPDGRYVEGERHGGSGGQSGVFRLDSDEYITGLSGRCGDSIDSMRIHTNKRTSQVFGGRGGQSDFRIDIPPGSQAVGFAGRAAEYVDAIGLTYGERDTWWRRPSRRGSYRP
;
A
#
# COMPACT_ATOMS: atom_id res chain seq x y z
N MET A 1 -0.59 23.40 -28.52
CA MET A 1 0.59 22.52 -28.34
C MET A 1 0.12 21.23 -27.68
N HIS A 2 -0.18 20.22 -28.49
CA HIS A 2 -0.69 18.93 -28.02
C HIS A 2 0.41 18.13 -27.32
N ARG A 3 0.17 17.72 -26.08
CA ARG A 3 1.00 16.74 -25.37
C ARG A 3 0.59 15.34 -25.83
N ALA A 4 1.51 14.61 -26.45
CA ALA A 4 1.32 13.22 -26.78
C ALA A 4 1.33 12.39 -25.49
N PHE A 5 0.33 11.52 -25.32
CA PHE A 5 0.28 10.52 -24.26
C PHE A 5 1.24 9.38 -24.63
N SER A 6 2.13 9.01 -23.72
CA SER A 6 3.08 7.90 -23.89
C SER A 6 2.34 6.57 -23.91
N SER A 7 2.53 5.78 -24.96
CA SER A 7 1.88 4.48 -25.16
C SER A 7 2.64 3.37 -24.44
N ALA A 8 1.95 2.62 -23.58
CA ALA A 8 2.47 1.40 -22.97
C ALA A 8 2.71 0.33 -24.05
N VAL A 9 3.91 -0.26 -24.09
CA VAL A 9 4.22 -1.38 -24.97
C VAL A 9 3.93 -2.68 -24.22
N ILE A 10 2.93 -3.43 -24.68
CA ILE A 10 2.66 -4.79 -24.18
C ILE A 10 3.58 -5.74 -24.93
N LEU A 11 4.59 -6.30 -24.24
CA LEU A 11 5.44 -7.33 -24.81
C LEU A 11 4.72 -8.69 -24.68
N ALA A 12 4.03 -9.12 -25.74
CA ALA A 12 3.45 -10.45 -25.82
C ALA A 12 4.53 -11.46 -26.25
N ILE A 13 4.99 -12.32 -25.34
CA ILE A 13 5.78 -13.50 -25.69
C ILE A 13 4.80 -14.66 -25.81
N GLY A 14 4.55 -15.11 -27.03
CA GLY A 14 3.63 -16.20 -27.32
C GLY A 14 4.22 -17.56 -26.96
N LEU A 15 3.47 -18.34 -26.17
CA LEU A 15 3.55 -19.80 -26.18
C LEU A 15 2.13 -20.37 -26.17
N SER A 16 1.87 -21.21 -27.16
CA SER A 16 0.58 -21.80 -27.50
C SER A 16 0.17 -22.97 -26.61
N GLY A 17 -1.12 -23.01 -26.25
CA GLY A 17 -1.87 -24.26 -26.09
C GLY A 17 -2.31 -24.62 -24.66
N GLY A 18 -3.63 -24.63 -24.43
CA GLY A 18 -4.25 -25.30 -23.28
C GLY A 18 -5.38 -24.50 -22.65
N GLY A 19 -6.62 -24.82 -23.02
CA GLY A 19 -7.83 -24.15 -22.54
C GLY A 19 -8.02 -24.22 -21.02
N GLY A 20 -8.01 -23.04 -20.40
CA GLY A 20 -8.44 -22.79 -19.03
C GLY A 20 -9.03 -21.38 -18.97
N ARG A 21 -10.17 -21.22 -18.29
CA ARG A 21 -10.86 -19.93 -18.11
C ARG A 21 -9.87 -18.85 -17.63
N PRO A 22 -9.86 -17.64 -18.21
CA PRO A 22 -8.90 -16.62 -17.80
C PRO A 22 -9.29 -16.08 -16.43
N GLY A 23 -8.59 -16.53 -15.39
CA GLY A 23 -8.32 -15.67 -14.24
C GLY A 23 -7.37 -14.59 -14.74
N PHE A 24 -7.77 -13.33 -14.69
CA PHE A 24 -6.91 -12.22 -15.06
C PHE A 24 -5.80 -12.05 -14.01
N THR A 25 -4.72 -12.81 -14.11
CA THR A 25 -3.44 -12.41 -13.54
C THR A 25 -2.89 -11.29 -14.41
N GLN A 26 -3.00 -10.04 -13.93
CA GLN A 26 -2.44 -8.88 -14.62
C GLN A 26 -0.91 -9.00 -14.64
N GLN A 27 -0.33 -9.31 -15.80
CA GLN A 27 1.10 -9.38 -15.99
C GLN A 27 1.70 -7.96 -15.90
N PRO A 28 2.86 -7.77 -15.24
CA PRO A 28 3.48 -6.44 -15.11
C PRO A 28 3.78 -5.83 -16.48
N ALA A 29 3.45 -4.55 -16.66
CA ALA A 29 3.79 -3.78 -17.85
C ALA A 29 5.14 -3.08 -17.68
N ALA A 30 5.78 -2.67 -18.77
CA ALA A 30 7.08 -1.99 -18.75
C ALA A 30 6.97 -0.59 -19.35
N THR A 31 7.72 0.37 -18.80
CA THR A 31 7.91 1.68 -19.42
C THR A 31 8.87 1.59 -20.62
N GLU A 32 9.07 2.71 -21.31
CA GLU A 32 10.23 2.85 -22.19
C GLU A 32 11.55 2.64 -21.43
N ILE A 33 12.56 2.15 -22.15
CA ILE A 33 13.93 1.95 -21.67
C ILE A 33 14.79 3.03 -22.31
N LEU A 34 15.41 3.89 -21.49
CA LEU A 34 16.26 4.99 -21.95
C LEU A 34 17.69 4.79 -21.47
N GLY A 35 18.66 5.06 -22.35
CA GLY A 35 20.09 4.90 -22.05
C GLY A 35 20.94 4.74 -23.31
N GLY A 36 22.15 4.23 -23.12
CA GLY A 36 23.08 3.87 -24.19
C GLY A 36 22.76 2.51 -24.83
N PRO A 37 23.42 2.17 -25.95
CA PRO A 37 23.08 0.99 -26.76
C PRO A 37 23.77 -0.31 -26.31
N GLY A 38 24.58 -0.27 -25.26
CA GLY A 38 25.40 -1.39 -24.79
C GLY A 38 24.69 -2.37 -23.86
N GLY A 39 25.44 -3.33 -23.34
CA GLY A 39 24.95 -4.27 -22.32
C GLY A 39 24.02 -5.36 -22.85
N SER A 40 23.65 -6.26 -21.94
CA SER A 40 22.66 -7.32 -22.19
C SER A 40 21.32 -6.95 -21.57
N SER A 41 20.23 -7.30 -22.25
CA SER A 41 18.89 -7.00 -21.78
C SER A 41 18.56 -7.74 -20.48
N PHE A 42 17.79 -7.09 -19.61
CA PHE A 42 17.27 -7.69 -18.40
C PHE A 42 15.85 -7.18 -18.09
N SER A 43 15.11 -7.98 -17.33
CA SER A 43 13.78 -7.64 -16.80
C SER A 43 13.58 -8.29 -15.44
N ASP A 44 13.11 -7.51 -14.46
CA ASP A 44 12.69 -7.97 -13.14
C ASP A 44 11.17 -8.27 -13.11
N SER A 45 10.63 -8.89 -14.17
CA SER A 45 9.19 -9.13 -14.32
C SER A 45 8.64 -10.32 -13.52
N GLU A 46 9.49 -11.15 -12.92
CA GLU A 46 9.11 -12.35 -12.16
C GLU A 46 8.72 -12.03 -10.71
N LEU A 47 7.87 -11.03 -10.50
CA LEU A 47 7.45 -10.61 -9.18
C LEU A 47 6.05 -11.12 -8.84
N GLN A 48 5.89 -11.57 -7.59
CA GLN A 48 4.60 -12.00 -7.08
C GLN A 48 3.63 -10.81 -7.00
N PRO A 49 2.35 -10.99 -7.39
CA PRO A 49 1.32 -9.99 -7.15
C PRO A 49 1.30 -9.56 -5.68
N GLY A 50 1.24 -8.25 -5.41
CA GLY A 50 1.27 -7.69 -4.07
C GLY A 50 2.68 -7.50 -3.46
N ALA A 51 3.75 -7.81 -4.20
CA ALA A 51 5.10 -7.52 -3.75
C ALA A 51 5.36 -6.00 -3.64
N ARG A 52 6.17 -5.61 -2.65
CA ARG A 52 6.49 -4.22 -2.33
C ARG A 52 8.00 -3.99 -2.31
N ILE A 53 8.45 -2.91 -2.97
CA ILE A 53 9.85 -2.46 -2.87
C ILE A 53 10.09 -1.85 -1.48
N LEU A 54 11.08 -2.38 -0.77
CA LEU A 54 11.52 -1.87 0.52
C LEU A 54 12.73 -0.94 0.37
N GLU A 55 13.67 -1.31 -0.49
CA GLU A 55 14.89 -0.56 -0.73
C GLU A 55 15.29 -0.63 -2.20
N VAL A 56 15.88 0.45 -2.70
CA VAL A 56 16.59 0.50 -3.98
C VAL A 56 18.06 0.71 -3.68
N HIS A 57 18.87 -0.23 -4.13
CA HIS A 57 20.32 -0.26 -3.98
C HIS A 57 20.93 0.24 -5.29
N VAL A 58 21.69 1.33 -5.22
CA VAL A 58 22.36 1.93 -6.37
C VAL A 58 23.86 1.95 -6.06
N ARG A 59 24.66 1.24 -6.87
CA ARG A 59 26.11 1.38 -6.84
C ARG A 59 26.53 2.40 -7.89
N SER A 60 27.31 3.39 -7.50
CA SER A 60 27.73 4.45 -8.41
C SER A 60 29.08 5.05 -8.05
N GLY A 61 29.85 5.42 -9.07
CA GLY A 61 30.99 6.36 -9.01
C GLY A 61 30.76 7.51 -9.98
N ASP A 62 31.62 7.64 -11.00
CA ASP A 62 31.42 8.58 -12.11
C ASP A 62 30.19 8.22 -12.97
N ARG A 63 29.75 6.96 -12.90
CA ARG A 63 28.58 6.38 -13.56
C ARG A 63 27.80 5.49 -12.60
N VAL A 64 26.60 5.06 -13.00
CA VAL A 64 25.85 4.04 -12.27
C VAL A 64 26.37 2.66 -12.64
N ASP A 65 27.04 2.01 -11.70
CA ASP A 65 27.58 0.66 -11.85
C ASP A 65 26.49 -0.41 -11.84
N SER A 66 25.53 -0.30 -10.90
CA SER A 66 24.46 -1.29 -10.81
C SER A 66 23.23 -0.81 -10.04
N VAL A 67 22.08 -1.43 -10.33
CA VAL A 67 20.85 -1.31 -9.55
C VAL A 67 20.36 -2.66 -9.05
N GLN A 68 19.72 -2.65 -7.88
CA GLN A 68 19.11 -3.82 -7.26
C GLN A 68 17.97 -3.38 -6.34
N MET A 69 16.97 -4.23 -6.12
CA MET A 69 15.84 -3.93 -5.23
C MET A 69 15.68 -4.98 -4.15
N LEU A 70 15.48 -4.54 -2.91
CA LEU A 70 14.98 -5.41 -1.86
C LEU A 70 13.46 -5.37 -1.89
N ILE A 71 12.85 -6.54 -2.08
CA ILE A 71 11.41 -6.68 -2.33
C ILE A 71 10.82 -7.57 -1.24
N SER A 72 9.69 -7.15 -0.66
CA SER A 72 8.88 -7.98 0.23
C SER A 72 7.74 -8.62 -0.54
N SER A 73 7.59 -9.93 -0.44
CA SER A 73 6.39 -10.63 -0.85
C SER A 73 5.24 -10.38 0.15
N PRO A 74 3.98 -10.65 -0.25
CA PRO A 74 2.83 -10.56 0.65
C PRO A 74 2.92 -11.47 1.88
N ASP A 75 3.66 -12.57 1.81
CA ASP A 75 3.92 -13.49 2.93
C ASP A 75 5.02 -13.00 3.90
N GLY A 76 5.46 -11.75 3.76
CA GLY A 76 6.47 -11.11 4.60
C GLY A 76 7.91 -11.53 4.29
N ARG A 77 8.15 -12.41 3.31
CA ARG A 77 9.51 -12.77 2.91
C ARG A 77 10.15 -11.66 2.11
N THR A 78 11.40 -11.35 2.42
CA THR A 78 12.19 -10.40 1.64
C THR A 78 13.16 -11.10 0.71
N VAL A 79 13.17 -10.72 -0.56
CA VAL A 79 14.08 -11.22 -1.58
C VAL A 79 14.80 -10.03 -2.21
N MET A 80 16.11 -10.17 -2.41
CA MET A 80 16.88 -9.22 -3.19
C MET A 80 16.77 -9.60 -4.67
N SER A 81 16.38 -8.67 -5.53
CA SER A 81 16.36 -8.91 -6.98
C SER A 81 17.77 -9.20 -7.52
N PRO A 82 17.92 -9.79 -8.70
CA PRO A 82 19.25 -9.92 -9.31
C PRO A 82 19.90 -8.55 -9.47
N LYS A 83 21.20 -8.46 -9.16
CA LYS A 83 21.95 -7.23 -9.42
C LYS A 83 22.06 -7.01 -10.92
N ARG A 84 21.70 -5.81 -11.38
CA ARG A 84 21.77 -5.41 -12.79
C ARG A 84 22.93 -4.43 -12.96
N GLY A 85 24.02 -4.89 -13.57
CA GLY A 85 25.29 -4.16 -13.69
C GLY A 85 26.44 -4.77 -12.87
N GLY A 86 27.54 -4.04 -12.77
CA GLY A 86 28.80 -4.50 -12.17
C GLY A 86 28.89 -4.42 -10.65
N SER A 87 30.11 -4.57 -10.12
CA SER A 87 30.40 -4.52 -8.67
C SER A 87 31.15 -3.25 -8.25
N GLY A 88 31.42 -2.34 -9.20
CA GLY A 88 32.12 -1.08 -8.95
C GLY A 88 31.32 -0.08 -8.11
N GLY A 89 31.86 1.12 -7.98
CA GLY A 89 31.20 2.24 -7.30
C GLY A 89 30.94 2.05 -5.79
N ARG A 90 30.38 3.11 -5.18
CA ARG A 90 29.91 3.11 -3.79
C ARG A 90 28.43 2.74 -3.76
N LEU A 91 28.04 1.85 -2.84
CA LEU A 91 26.64 1.51 -2.59
C LEU A 91 25.93 2.65 -1.86
N ASN A 92 24.81 3.09 -2.42
CA ASN A 92 23.81 3.93 -1.79
C ASN A 92 22.50 3.14 -1.67
N ILE A 93 21.85 3.25 -0.51
CA ILE A 93 20.59 2.56 -0.25
C ILE A 93 19.50 3.61 -0.07
N PHE A 94 18.56 3.64 -1.00
CA PHE A 94 17.35 4.42 -0.90
C PHE A 94 16.23 3.56 -0.32
N ARG A 95 15.88 3.82 0.95
CA ARG A 95 14.76 3.13 1.61
C ARG A 95 13.44 3.73 1.18
N VAL A 96 12.46 2.89 0.87
CA VAL A 96 11.10 3.30 0.48
C VAL A 96 10.20 3.16 1.69
N ASN A 97 9.71 4.29 2.20
CA ASN A 97 8.84 4.31 3.37
C ASN A 97 7.50 3.64 3.07
N ARG A 98 6.83 3.15 4.11
CA ARG A 98 5.67 2.28 3.94
C ARG A 98 4.51 2.87 3.12
N ASP A 99 4.32 4.18 3.21
CA ASP A 99 3.34 4.98 2.48
C ASP A 99 3.87 5.60 1.18
N GLU A 100 5.08 5.18 0.81
CA GLU A 100 5.82 5.64 -0.33
C GLU A 100 5.91 4.52 -1.36
N TYR A 101 5.76 4.88 -2.63
CA TYR A 101 5.92 4.00 -3.78
C TYR A 101 6.64 4.74 -4.89
N ILE A 102 7.39 3.99 -5.70
CA ILE A 102 8.22 4.57 -6.76
C ILE A 102 7.33 4.89 -7.96
N THR A 103 7.41 6.13 -8.43
CA THR A 103 6.64 6.66 -9.56
C THR A 103 7.50 6.86 -10.81
N GLY A 104 8.82 6.89 -10.66
CA GLY A 104 9.72 7.11 -11.78
C GLY A 104 11.19 7.15 -11.42
N VAL A 105 12.02 7.26 -12.45
CA VAL A 105 13.45 7.55 -12.35
C VAL A 105 13.83 8.63 -13.34
N SER A 106 14.86 9.40 -13.04
CA SER A 106 15.43 10.38 -13.98
C SER A 106 16.93 10.51 -13.79
N GLY A 107 17.62 11.15 -14.73
CA GLY A 107 19.04 11.41 -14.61
C GLY A 107 19.67 11.78 -15.92
N ARG A 108 20.97 11.48 -16.06
CA ARG A 108 21.76 11.75 -17.27
C ARG A 108 22.37 10.48 -17.82
N TYR A 109 22.51 10.43 -19.13
CA TYR A 109 23.13 9.31 -19.82
C TYR A 109 23.96 9.75 -21.04
N GLY A 110 24.95 8.93 -21.37
CA GLY A 110 25.73 8.96 -22.61
C GLY A 110 25.68 7.57 -23.24
N ASP A 111 26.80 6.85 -23.18
CA ASP A 111 26.85 5.41 -23.50
C ASP A 111 26.36 4.54 -22.33
N TYR A 112 26.31 5.10 -21.12
CA TYR A 112 25.80 4.47 -19.91
C TYR A 112 24.90 5.45 -19.15
N ILE A 113 24.17 4.96 -18.15
CA ILE A 113 23.53 5.80 -17.15
C ILE A 113 24.62 6.43 -16.27
N ASP A 114 24.92 7.71 -16.51
CA ASP A 114 25.92 8.46 -15.74
C ASP A 114 25.39 8.86 -14.37
N SER A 115 24.09 9.18 -14.28
CA SER A 115 23.44 9.48 -13.00
C SER A 115 21.96 9.10 -12.96
N ILE A 116 21.44 8.85 -11.75
CA ILE A 116 20.05 8.47 -11.51
C ILE A 116 19.49 9.08 -10.21
N ARG A 117 18.22 9.47 -10.26
CA ARG A 117 17.34 9.83 -9.14
C ARG A 117 16.13 8.94 -9.16
N ILE A 118 15.66 8.59 -7.97
CA ILE A 118 14.44 7.83 -7.74
C ILE A 118 13.36 8.83 -7.34
N HIS A 119 12.22 8.77 -8.02
CA HIS A 119 11.03 9.56 -7.69
C HIS A 119 9.99 8.67 -7.05
N THR A 120 9.36 9.20 -6.01
CA THR A 120 8.23 8.56 -5.34
C THR A 120 7.05 9.51 -5.33
N ASN A 121 5.90 9.04 -4.86
CA ASN A 121 4.74 9.87 -4.56
C ASN A 121 4.98 10.92 -3.47
N LYS A 122 6.11 10.88 -2.76
CA LYS A 122 6.40 11.78 -1.62
C LYS A 122 7.63 12.63 -1.78
N ARG A 123 8.68 12.11 -2.43
CA ARG A 123 9.97 12.80 -2.52
C ARG A 123 10.80 12.29 -3.70
N THR A 124 11.92 12.95 -3.88
CA THR A 124 12.96 12.56 -4.82
C THR A 124 14.24 12.26 -4.05
N SER A 125 14.97 11.21 -4.44
CA SER A 125 16.26 10.88 -3.85
C SER A 125 17.34 11.93 -4.14
N ALA A 126 18.50 11.81 -3.49
CA ALA A 126 19.72 12.43 -3.98
C ALA A 126 20.05 11.92 -5.40
N LEU A 127 20.89 12.68 -6.13
CA LEU A 127 21.47 12.21 -7.39
C LEU A 127 22.58 11.20 -7.06
N PHE A 128 22.50 10.01 -7.63
CA PHE A 128 23.56 9.00 -7.57
C PHE A 128 24.28 8.94 -8.91
N GLY A 129 25.60 8.77 -8.93
CA GLY A 129 26.43 8.87 -10.13
C GLY A 129 27.17 10.20 -10.28
N GLY A 130 27.77 10.41 -11.45
CA GLY A 130 28.65 11.54 -11.74
C GLY A 130 28.00 12.62 -12.62
N PRO A 131 28.75 13.71 -12.92
CA PRO A 131 28.27 14.82 -13.73
C PRO A 131 28.28 14.54 -15.25
N GLY A 132 28.63 13.32 -15.66
CA GLY A 132 28.71 12.88 -17.05
C GLY A 132 27.35 12.81 -17.76
N GLY A 133 27.37 12.24 -18.95
CA GLY A 133 26.20 12.13 -19.82
C GLY A 133 25.89 13.44 -20.54
N ASN A 134 25.47 13.35 -21.81
CA ASN A 134 25.12 14.52 -22.62
C ASN A 134 23.62 14.66 -22.86
N ARG A 135 22.82 13.71 -22.36
CA ARG A 135 21.37 13.68 -22.49
C ARG A 135 20.71 13.44 -21.15
N ASP A 136 19.61 14.14 -20.91
CA ASP A 136 18.75 13.89 -19.76
C ASP A 136 17.72 12.81 -20.11
N PHE A 137 17.33 12.01 -19.12
CA PHE A 137 16.22 11.08 -19.25
C PHE A 137 15.26 11.18 -18.07
N ARG A 138 14.00 10.87 -18.32
CA ARG A 138 12.98 10.71 -17.29
C ARG A 138 12.01 9.63 -17.73
N VAL A 139 11.82 8.64 -16.88
CA VAL A 139 10.88 7.55 -17.07
C VAL A 139 9.91 7.56 -15.91
N GLU A 140 8.62 7.61 -16.21
CA GLU A 140 7.55 7.59 -15.21
C GLU A 140 6.58 6.45 -15.51
N VAL A 141 6.08 5.83 -14.46
CA VAL A 141 4.99 4.88 -14.58
C VAL A 141 3.67 5.65 -14.79
N PRO A 142 2.68 5.10 -15.51
CA PRO A 142 1.39 5.77 -15.70
C PRO A 142 0.69 6.06 -14.36
N ALA A 143 -0.11 7.13 -14.32
CA ALA A 143 -0.90 7.47 -13.14
C ALA A 143 -1.73 6.26 -12.65
N GLY A 144 -1.79 6.07 -11.32
CA GLY A 144 -2.41 4.90 -10.73
C GLY A 144 -1.53 3.64 -10.71
N ASN A 145 -0.26 3.71 -11.11
CA ASN A 145 0.70 2.60 -11.08
C ASN A 145 1.92 2.92 -10.19
N GLN A 146 2.61 1.87 -9.76
CA GLN A 146 3.88 1.93 -9.05
C GLN A 146 4.92 1.06 -9.75
N ALA A 147 6.19 1.45 -9.67
CA ALA A 147 7.27 0.57 -10.09
C ALA A 147 7.39 -0.61 -9.12
N VAL A 148 7.58 -1.80 -9.68
CA VAL A 148 7.79 -3.06 -8.95
C VAL A 148 9.15 -3.68 -9.26
N GLY A 149 9.78 -3.32 -10.37
CA GLY A 149 11.11 -3.81 -10.75
C GLY A 149 11.78 -2.92 -11.79
N PHE A 150 13.00 -3.26 -12.17
CA PHE A 150 13.70 -2.62 -13.28
C PHE A 150 13.63 -3.46 -14.56
N ALA A 151 13.70 -2.77 -15.70
CA ALA A 151 14.03 -3.36 -16.99
C ALA A 151 15.12 -2.52 -17.65
N GLY A 152 15.91 -3.08 -18.54
CA GLY A 152 16.98 -2.31 -19.16
C GLY A 152 18.04 -3.14 -19.84
N GLN A 153 19.21 -2.53 -19.97
CA GLN A 153 20.42 -3.15 -20.48
C GLN A 153 21.57 -2.90 -19.50
N ALA A 154 22.35 -3.93 -19.21
CA ALA A 154 23.48 -3.83 -18.30
C ALA A 154 24.63 -4.77 -18.68
N GLY A 155 25.85 -4.34 -18.36
CA GLY A 155 27.08 -5.13 -18.37
C GLY A 155 27.90 -4.82 -17.12
N ASP A 156 29.09 -4.27 -17.29
CA ASP A 156 29.89 -3.76 -16.17
C ASP A 156 29.28 -2.50 -15.52
N TYR A 157 28.45 -1.78 -16.27
CA TYR A 157 27.67 -0.62 -15.83
C TYR A 157 26.18 -0.83 -16.18
N LEU A 158 25.33 0.09 -15.72
CA LEU A 158 23.96 0.19 -16.20
C LEU A 158 23.95 1.00 -17.50
N ASP A 159 23.71 0.35 -18.63
CA ASP A 159 23.70 0.98 -19.96
C ASP A 159 22.38 1.75 -20.19
N ALA A 160 21.25 1.11 -19.88
CA ALA A 160 19.92 1.68 -20.04
C ALA A 160 18.93 1.21 -18.97
N VAL A 161 17.93 2.04 -18.67
CA VAL A 161 16.96 1.78 -17.60
C VAL A 161 15.53 2.16 -17.99
N GLY A 162 14.61 1.31 -17.57
CA GLY A 162 13.17 1.50 -17.52
C GLY A 162 12.62 0.84 -16.27
N LEU A 163 11.30 0.91 -16.10
CA LEU A 163 10.59 0.40 -14.93
C LEU A 163 9.58 -0.66 -15.35
N ILE A 164 9.57 -1.76 -14.62
CA ILE A 164 8.42 -2.67 -14.59
C ILE A 164 7.42 -2.08 -13.60
N PHE A 165 6.16 -1.97 -14.00
CA PHE A 165 5.11 -1.38 -13.19
C PHE A 165 3.85 -2.23 -13.15
N ALA A 166 3.11 -2.04 -12.07
CA ALA A 166 1.78 -2.59 -11.87
C ALA A 166 0.90 -1.50 -11.26
N SER A 167 -0.42 -1.67 -11.35
CA SER A 167 -1.37 -0.80 -10.66
C SER A 167 -0.97 -0.66 -9.20
N ILE A 168 -1.05 0.57 -8.66
CA ILE A 168 -0.90 0.79 -7.22
C ILE A 168 -1.99 -0.04 -6.58
N GLN A 169 -1.58 -1.14 -5.97
CA GLN A 169 -2.37 -1.82 -4.98
C GLN A 169 -2.36 -0.82 -3.82
N THR A 170 -3.31 0.12 -3.81
CA THR A 170 -3.60 0.96 -2.63
C THR A 170 -3.66 -0.01 -1.49
N ALA A 171 -2.72 0.16 -0.53
CA ALA A 171 -2.37 -0.81 0.50
C ALA A 171 -3.55 -1.75 0.72
N ASP A 172 -3.40 -3.01 0.30
CA ASP A 172 -4.43 -4.05 0.37
C ASP A 172 -5.38 -3.66 1.49
N VAL A 173 -6.57 -3.14 1.14
CA VAL A 173 -7.58 -2.74 2.11
C VAL A 173 -7.98 -4.06 2.68
N GLY A 174 -7.18 -4.50 3.65
CA GLY A 174 -6.80 -5.90 3.63
C GLY A 174 -8.06 -6.67 3.90
N GLN A 175 -8.30 -7.67 3.07
CA GLN A 175 -9.32 -8.68 3.22
C GLN A 175 -10.55 -8.21 4.03
N THR A 176 -11.67 -7.92 3.39
CA THR A 176 -12.89 -7.64 4.16
C THR A 176 -13.31 -8.89 4.92
N THR A 177 -13.66 -8.75 6.20
CA THR A 177 -14.43 -9.80 6.87
C THR A 177 -15.78 -9.98 6.16
N ARG A 178 -16.48 -11.09 6.44
CA ARG A 178 -17.90 -11.17 6.05
C ARG A 178 -18.67 -9.97 6.60
N LEU A 179 -19.63 -9.46 5.83
CA LEU A 179 -20.60 -8.51 6.34
C LEU A 179 -21.66 -9.25 7.16
N VAL A 180 -22.10 -8.62 8.24
CA VAL A 180 -23.23 -9.06 9.07
C VAL A 180 -24.28 -7.96 9.11
N GLY A 181 -25.56 -8.32 9.22
CA GLY A 181 -26.67 -7.39 9.15
C GLY A 181 -27.55 -7.59 7.92
N GLY A 182 -28.32 -6.56 7.56
CA GLY A 182 -29.31 -6.61 6.50
C GLY A 182 -28.79 -6.20 5.12
N ARG A 183 -29.72 -6.13 4.16
CA ARG A 183 -29.43 -5.80 2.75
C ARG A 183 -29.73 -4.34 2.39
N GLY A 184 -30.20 -3.54 3.36
CA GLY A 184 -30.50 -2.12 3.19
C GLY A 184 -29.26 -1.26 2.89
N GLY A 185 -29.49 0.03 2.69
CA GLY A 185 -28.42 1.03 2.54
C GLY A 185 -27.57 0.92 1.27
N SER A 186 -26.64 1.86 1.14
CA SER A 186 -25.60 1.87 0.12
C SER A 186 -24.32 1.24 0.67
N ALA A 187 -23.62 0.48 -0.16
CA ALA A 187 -22.36 -0.14 0.25
C ALA A 187 -21.29 0.93 0.51
N PHE A 188 -20.51 0.75 1.58
CA PHE A 188 -19.38 1.61 1.91
C PHE A 188 -18.14 0.78 2.25
N LEU A 189 -16.98 1.42 2.11
CA LEU A 189 -15.67 0.85 2.39
C LEU A 189 -14.70 1.99 2.70
N ASP A 190 -14.06 1.93 3.88
CA ASP A 190 -12.95 2.83 4.24
C ASP A 190 -11.70 2.48 3.40
N ARG A 191 -11.67 2.98 2.16
CA ARG A 191 -10.61 2.69 1.17
C ARG A 191 -9.46 3.70 1.19
N ASP A 192 -9.73 4.93 1.64
CA ASP A 192 -8.79 6.05 1.58
C ASP A 192 -7.97 6.21 2.86
N VAL A 193 -7.65 5.09 3.53
CA VAL A 193 -6.88 5.09 4.77
C VAL A 193 -5.40 5.33 4.44
N PRO A 194 -4.78 6.41 4.96
CA PRO A 194 -3.37 6.69 4.66
C PRO A 194 -2.48 5.53 5.13
N PRO A 195 -1.45 5.13 4.36
CA PRO A 195 -0.68 3.95 4.73
C PRO A 195 0.09 4.18 6.04
N GLY A 196 0.07 3.18 6.93
CA GLY A 196 0.65 3.30 8.28
C GLY A 196 -0.24 4.01 9.29
N ALA A 197 -1.44 4.45 8.92
CA ALA A 197 -2.39 5.01 9.86
C ALA A 197 -3.05 3.92 10.72
N GLY A 198 -3.08 4.11 12.04
CA GLY A 198 -3.85 3.26 12.95
C GLY A 198 -5.22 3.87 13.27
N ILE A 199 -6.21 3.05 13.60
CA ILE A 199 -7.47 3.57 14.17
C ILE A 199 -7.20 4.00 15.62
N ALA A 200 -7.36 5.28 15.91
CA ALA A 200 -7.18 5.84 17.25
C ALA A 200 -8.51 6.05 17.99
N GLU A 201 -9.59 6.26 17.26
CA GLU A 201 -10.92 6.46 17.82
C GLU A 201 -11.98 5.84 16.90
N VAL A 202 -13.00 5.23 17.49
CA VAL A 202 -14.24 4.87 16.80
C VAL A 202 -15.36 5.68 17.40
N ARG A 203 -16.01 6.49 16.58
CA ARG A 203 -17.21 7.25 16.94
C ARG A 203 -18.41 6.47 16.44
N VAL A 204 -19.37 6.25 17.34
CA VAL A 204 -20.59 5.50 17.05
C VAL A 204 -21.78 6.39 17.40
N GLN A 205 -22.68 6.62 16.46
CA GLN A 205 -24.00 7.18 16.72
C GLN A 205 -24.97 6.03 16.95
N SER A 206 -25.67 6.03 18.08
CA SER A 206 -26.59 4.94 18.40
C SER A 206 -27.74 5.33 19.30
N GLY A 207 -28.94 4.82 18.99
CA GLY A 207 -30.11 4.76 19.87
C GLY A 207 -30.54 3.30 20.07
N ASP A 208 -31.75 2.95 19.63
CA ASP A 208 -32.20 1.56 19.58
C ASP A 208 -31.42 0.70 18.57
N ARG A 209 -30.79 1.37 17.58
CA ARG A 209 -29.91 0.80 16.56
C ARG A 209 -28.63 1.61 16.42
N ILE A 210 -27.69 1.13 15.63
CA ILE A 210 -26.50 1.89 15.23
C ILE A 210 -26.89 2.79 14.06
N ASP A 211 -27.02 4.09 14.34
CA ASP A 211 -27.31 5.11 13.34
C ASP A 211 -26.11 5.34 12.43
N GLY A 212 -24.90 5.41 12.99
CA GLY A 212 -23.70 5.69 12.20
C GLY A 212 -22.39 5.34 12.88
N ILE A 213 -21.33 5.21 12.07
CA ILE A 213 -19.98 4.86 12.52
C ILE A 213 -18.93 5.66 11.75
N GLN A 214 -17.86 6.04 12.45
CA GLN A 214 -16.73 6.77 11.86
C GLN A 214 -15.43 6.39 12.59
N ALA A 215 -14.39 6.06 11.83
CA ALA A 215 -13.03 5.93 12.36
C ALA A 215 -12.32 7.29 12.38
N VAL A 216 -11.50 7.54 13.40
CA VAL A 216 -10.48 8.59 13.39
C VAL A 216 -9.12 7.91 13.42
N TYR A 217 -8.27 8.30 12.48
CA TYR A 217 -6.98 7.70 12.25
C TYR A 217 -5.86 8.53 12.87
N VAL A 218 -4.83 7.86 13.39
CA VAL A 218 -3.55 8.47 13.74
C VAL A 218 -2.51 8.07 12.71
N LEU A 219 -1.90 9.07 12.08
CA LEU A 219 -0.85 8.87 11.07
C LEU A 219 0.49 8.53 11.74
N PRO A 220 1.47 7.99 10.97
CA PRO A 220 2.82 7.75 11.48
C PRO A 220 3.49 8.99 12.09
N ASP A 221 3.22 10.17 11.53
CA ASP A 221 3.71 11.47 12.02
C ASP A 221 2.98 11.97 13.30
N GLY A 222 1.92 11.27 13.72
CA GLY A 222 1.11 11.58 14.90
C GLY A 222 -0.04 12.55 14.68
N ARG A 223 -0.27 13.02 13.45
CA ARG A 223 -1.46 13.79 13.11
C ARG A 223 -2.69 12.90 13.10
N TYR A 224 -3.82 13.47 13.51
CA TYR A 224 -5.12 12.81 13.44
C TYR A 224 -5.86 13.20 12.16
N VAL A 225 -6.54 12.24 11.53
CA VAL A 225 -7.37 12.45 10.35
C VAL A 225 -8.70 11.73 10.57
N GLU A 226 -9.81 12.44 10.34
CA GLU A 226 -11.13 11.83 10.42
C GLU A 226 -11.41 11.05 9.13
N GLY A 227 -11.87 9.80 9.28
CA GLY A 227 -12.37 9.00 8.16
C GLY A 227 -13.77 9.43 7.73
N GLU A 228 -14.28 8.78 6.69
CA GLU A 228 -15.66 8.98 6.26
C GLU A 228 -16.64 8.52 7.34
N ARG A 229 -17.76 9.23 7.45
CA ARG A 229 -18.89 8.83 8.29
C ARG A 229 -19.84 7.98 7.47
N HIS A 230 -20.23 6.84 8.01
CA HIS A 230 -21.21 5.94 7.40
C HIS A 230 -22.47 5.91 8.25
N GLY A 231 -23.64 6.00 7.60
CA GLY A 231 -24.94 6.04 8.28
C GLY A 231 -25.42 7.44 8.61
N GLY A 232 -26.49 7.51 9.39
CA GLY A 232 -27.16 8.75 9.78
C GLY A 232 -26.49 9.49 10.94
N SER A 233 -27.09 10.63 11.29
CA SER A 233 -26.71 11.48 12.43
C SER A 233 -27.64 11.34 13.64
N GLY A 234 -28.54 10.34 13.63
CA GLY A 234 -29.48 10.05 14.71
C GLY A 234 -28.79 9.49 15.96
N GLY A 235 -29.57 9.25 17.02
CA GLY A 235 -29.07 8.62 18.25
C GLY A 235 -28.15 9.50 19.10
N GLN A 236 -27.50 8.87 20.10
CA GLN A 236 -26.50 9.50 20.96
C GLN A 236 -25.09 9.20 20.46
N SER A 237 -24.19 10.19 20.59
CA SER A 237 -22.80 10.05 20.21
C SER A 237 -21.99 9.32 21.29
N GLY A 238 -21.51 8.13 20.96
CA GLY A 238 -20.55 7.35 21.73
C GLY A 238 -19.15 7.40 21.11
N VAL A 239 -18.12 7.37 21.96
CA VAL A 239 -16.72 7.41 21.53
C VAL A 239 -15.93 6.29 22.20
N PHE A 240 -15.20 5.51 21.42
CA PHE A 240 -14.26 4.49 21.89
C PHE A 240 -12.84 4.85 21.43
N ARG A 241 -11.98 5.27 22.38
CA ARG A 241 -10.59 5.62 22.11
C ARG A 241 -9.68 4.44 22.35
N LEU A 242 -8.68 4.25 21.49
CA LEU A 242 -7.66 3.22 21.61
C LEU A 242 -6.36 3.80 22.18
N ASP A 243 -5.69 3.03 23.05
CA ASP A 243 -4.31 3.33 23.43
C ASP A 243 -3.35 3.18 22.24
N SER A 244 -2.13 3.71 22.37
CA SER A 244 -1.10 3.68 21.31
C SER A 244 -0.63 2.28 20.86
N ASP A 245 -0.88 1.25 21.68
CA ASP A 245 -0.57 -0.16 21.46
C ASP A 245 -1.85 -1.04 21.49
N GLU A 246 -3.02 -0.39 21.46
CA GLU A 246 -4.31 -1.05 21.36
C GLU A 246 -4.78 -1.05 19.90
N TYR A 247 -5.28 -2.18 19.42
CA TYR A 247 -5.79 -2.33 18.07
C TYR A 247 -7.03 -3.23 18.05
N ILE A 248 -7.94 -2.96 17.10
CA ILE A 248 -9.19 -3.69 16.97
C ILE A 248 -8.92 -5.08 16.39
N THR A 249 -9.48 -6.10 17.03
CA THR A 249 -9.40 -7.52 16.65
C THR A 249 -10.74 -8.10 16.20
N GLY A 250 -11.84 -7.38 16.42
CA GLY A 250 -13.14 -7.86 15.98
C GLY A 250 -14.31 -7.04 16.50
N LEU A 251 -15.51 -7.44 16.08
CA LEU A 251 -16.78 -6.88 16.51
C LEU A 251 -17.70 -8.01 16.99
N SER A 252 -18.59 -7.71 17.93
CA SER A 252 -19.74 -8.55 18.27
C SER A 252 -20.98 -7.69 18.47
N GLY A 253 -22.16 -8.29 18.47
CA GLY A 253 -23.38 -7.52 18.67
C GLY A 253 -24.64 -8.28 18.31
N ARG A 254 -25.73 -7.54 18.12
CA ARG A 254 -27.01 -8.06 17.62
C ARG A 254 -27.43 -7.33 16.37
N CYS A 255 -28.01 -8.05 15.42
CA CYS A 255 -28.51 -7.48 14.17
C CYS A 255 -29.83 -8.12 13.73
N GLY A 256 -30.59 -7.36 12.94
CA GLY A 256 -31.69 -7.81 12.10
C GLY A 256 -31.49 -7.23 10.69
N ASP A 257 -32.46 -6.43 10.24
CA ASP A 257 -32.34 -5.67 8.99
C ASP A 257 -31.29 -4.54 9.07
N SER A 258 -30.91 -4.16 10.29
CA SER A 258 -29.78 -3.26 10.56
C SER A 258 -28.98 -3.75 11.77
N ILE A 259 -27.86 -3.10 12.08
CA ILE A 259 -27.10 -3.37 13.29
C ILE A 259 -27.80 -2.71 14.47
N ASP A 260 -28.35 -3.52 15.38
CA ASP A 260 -29.07 -3.01 16.56
C ASP A 260 -28.11 -2.67 17.70
N SER A 261 -27.07 -3.48 17.90
CA SER A 261 -26.02 -3.19 18.87
C SER A 261 -24.68 -3.74 18.47
N MET A 262 -23.61 -3.14 19.00
CA MET A 262 -22.25 -3.63 18.81
C MET A 262 -21.33 -3.37 20.00
N ARG A 263 -20.31 -4.22 20.12
CA ARG A 263 -19.12 -4.05 20.93
C ARG A 263 -17.88 -4.16 20.03
N ILE A 264 -16.87 -3.37 20.36
CA ILE A 264 -15.56 -3.38 19.70
C ILE A 264 -14.61 -4.20 20.57
N HIS A 265 -13.98 -5.21 19.99
CA HIS A 265 -12.96 -6.01 20.65
C HIS A 265 -11.58 -5.55 20.20
N THR A 266 -10.67 -5.42 21.16
CA THR A 266 -9.27 -5.10 20.91
C THR A 266 -8.37 -6.20 21.47
N ASN A 267 -7.07 -6.08 21.21
CA ASN A 267 -6.06 -6.92 21.86
C ASN A 267 -5.99 -6.74 23.39
N LYS A 268 -6.63 -5.71 23.95
CA LYS A 268 -6.57 -5.40 25.39
C LYS A 268 -7.91 -5.56 26.11
N ARG A 269 -9.01 -5.19 25.47
CA ARG A 269 -10.32 -5.10 26.13
C ARG A 269 -11.46 -5.19 25.13
N THR A 270 -12.67 -5.13 25.67
CA THR A 270 -13.90 -4.98 24.92
C THR A 270 -14.58 -3.68 25.35
N SER A 271 -15.15 -2.93 24.41
CA SER A 271 -15.90 -1.72 24.71
C SER A 271 -17.19 -2.00 25.49
N GLN A 272 -17.82 -0.93 25.98
CA GLN A 272 -19.25 -0.95 26.31
C GLN A 272 -20.10 -1.32 25.08
N VAL A 273 -21.38 -1.62 25.31
CA VAL A 273 -22.36 -1.79 24.23
C VAL A 273 -22.72 -0.43 23.66
N PHE A 274 -22.70 -0.32 22.34
CA PHE A 274 -23.39 0.73 21.59
C PHE A 274 -24.70 0.16 21.03
N GLY A 275 -25.75 0.98 20.95
CA GLY A 275 -27.06 0.57 20.46
C GLY A 275 -27.98 -0.06 21.50
N GLY A 276 -29.09 -0.62 21.03
CA GLY A 276 -30.21 -1.08 21.84
C GLY A 276 -30.25 -2.59 22.10
N ARG A 277 -31.38 -3.06 22.64
CA ARG A 277 -31.61 -4.50 22.92
C ARG A 277 -32.25 -5.25 21.75
N GLY A 278 -32.45 -4.59 20.62
CA GLY A 278 -33.06 -5.15 19.41
C GLY A 278 -32.20 -6.23 18.74
N GLY A 279 -32.56 -6.54 17.50
CA GLY A 279 -31.90 -7.57 16.70
C GLY A 279 -32.47 -8.96 16.93
N GLN A 280 -32.49 -9.74 15.85
CA GLN A 280 -33.00 -11.11 15.85
C GLN A 280 -31.88 -12.13 16.03
N SER A 281 -30.66 -11.79 15.62
CA SER A 281 -29.50 -12.69 15.64
C SER A 281 -28.31 -12.00 16.28
N ASP A 282 -27.53 -12.77 17.04
CA ASP A 282 -26.23 -12.32 17.52
C ASP A 282 -25.17 -12.52 16.43
N PHE A 283 -24.15 -11.66 16.42
CA PHE A 283 -23.02 -11.81 15.51
C PHE A 283 -21.68 -11.70 16.23
N ARG A 284 -20.69 -12.37 15.64
CA ARG A 284 -19.27 -12.19 15.92
C ARG A 284 -18.51 -12.11 14.60
N ILE A 285 -17.62 -11.14 14.52
CA ILE A 285 -16.64 -10.93 13.46
C ILE A 285 -15.27 -10.92 14.11
N ASP A 286 -14.42 -11.88 13.77
CA ASP A 286 -13.01 -11.90 14.16
C ASP A 286 -12.13 -11.68 12.95
N ILE A 287 -11.08 -10.88 13.12
CA ILE A 287 -10.01 -10.81 12.12
C ILE A 287 -8.97 -11.90 12.42
N PRO A 288 -8.23 -12.40 11.41
CA PRO A 288 -7.21 -13.42 11.61
C PRO A 288 -6.14 -13.05 12.64
N PRO A 289 -5.61 -14.02 13.41
CA PRO A 289 -4.48 -13.78 14.29
C PRO A 289 -3.30 -13.17 13.54
N GLY A 290 -2.63 -12.19 14.16
CA GLY A 290 -1.53 -11.47 13.52
C GLY A 290 -1.97 -10.26 12.68
N SER A 291 -3.27 -10.01 12.55
CA SER A 291 -3.82 -8.84 11.86
C SER A 291 -4.37 -7.77 12.83
N GLN A 292 -4.65 -6.59 12.29
CA GLN A 292 -5.37 -5.50 12.95
C GLN A 292 -6.41 -4.89 12.01
N ALA A 293 -7.54 -4.39 12.54
CA ALA A 293 -8.48 -3.66 11.71
C ALA A 293 -7.87 -2.33 11.23
N VAL A 294 -8.13 -1.99 9.98
CA VAL A 294 -7.64 -0.77 9.32
C VAL A 294 -8.78 0.17 8.92
N GLY A 295 -10.02 -0.29 8.98
CA GLY A 295 -11.22 0.49 8.72
C GLY A 295 -12.47 -0.38 8.78
N PHE A 296 -13.59 0.18 8.33
CA PHE A 296 -14.87 -0.46 8.27
C PHE A 296 -15.31 -0.73 6.82
N ALA A 297 -16.11 -1.77 6.66
CA ALA A 297 -16.82 -2.08 5.43
C ALA A 297 -18.27 -2.37 5.78
N GLY A 298 -19.21 -2.09 4.89
CA GLY A 298 -20.60 -2.33 5.23
C GLY A 298 -21.61 -1.77 4.25
N ARG A 299 -22.81 -1.58 4.76
CA ARG A 299 -23.92 -0.91 4.08
C ARG A 299 -24.58 0.03 5.06
N ALA A 300 -24.90 1.25 4.62
CA ALA A 300 -25.56 2.22 5.47
C ALA A 300 -26.44 3.19 4.68
N ALA A 301 -27.46 3.70 5.35
CA ALA A 301 -28.26 4.86 4.94
C ALA A 301 -28.57 5.71 6.17
N GLU A 302 -29.79 5.65 6.70
CA GLU A 302 -30.15 6.27 7.99
C GLU A 302 -29.53 5.51 9.17
N TYR A 303 -29.40 4.18 9.03
CA TYR A 303 -28.76 3.28 9.99
C TYR A 303 -27.57 2.56 9.32
N VAL A 304 -26.72 1.96 10.13
CA VAL A 304 -25.75 0.96 9.66
C VAL A 304 -26.51 -0.35 9.44
N ASP A 305 -26.85 -0.64 8.18
CA ASP A 305 -27.60 -1.83 7.79
C ASP A 305 -26.75 -3.10 7.94
N ALA A 306 -25.49 -3.03 7.52
CA ALA A 306 -24.54 -4.13 7.65
C ALA A 306 -23.14 -3.62 7.96
N ILE A 307 -22.36 -4.41 8.69
CA ILE A 307 -21.01 -4.05 9.13
C ILE A 307 -20.02 -5.22 8.98
N GLY A 308 -18.78 -4.86 8.75
CA GLY A 308 -17.60 -5.69 8.69
C GLY A 308 -16.37 -4.85 8.97
N LEU A 309 -15.21 -5.51 9.01
CA LEU A 309 -13.91 -4.86 9.16
C LEU A 309 -13.09 -5.06 7.90
N THR A 310 -12.29 -4.06 7.56
CA THR A 310 -11.10 -4.24 6.73
C THR A 310 -9.93 -4.47 7.68
N TYR A 311 -9.01 -5.37 7.35
CA TYR A 311 -7.89 -5.73 8.22
C TYR A 311 -6.60 -6.00 7.47
N GLY A 312 -5.47 -5.55 8.02
CA GLY A 312 -4.13 -5.83 7.48
C GLY A 312 -3.25 -6.53 8.50
N GLU A 313 -2.18 -7.19 8.05
CA GLU A 313 -1.19 -7.77 8.96
C GLU A 313 -0.62 -6.70 9.91
N ARG A 314 -0.55 -7.01 11.20
CA ARG A 314 -0.17 -6.08 12.26
C ARG A 314 1.26 -5.56 12.10
N ASP A 315 2.20 -6.45 11.78
CA ASP A 315 3.63 -6.15 11.76
C ASP A 315 4.04 -5.38 10.50
N THR A 316 3.25 -5.49 9.44
CA THR A 316 3.31 -4.54 8.33
C THR A 316 2.59 -3.26 8.75
N TRP A 317 1.42 -3.33 9.39
CA TRP A 317 0.51 -2.20 9.63
C TRP A 317 0.92 -1.13 10.66
N TRP A 318 1.67 -1.48 11.70
CA TRP A 318 2.07 -0.51 12.73
C TRP A 318 3.45 -0.80 13.33
N ARG A 319 4.38 0.14 13.14
CA ARG A 319 5.49 0.40 14.09
C ARG A 319 5.74 1.90 14.18
N ARG A 320 5.52 2.48 15.36
CA ARG A 320 6.20 3.74 15.71
C ARG A 320 7.67 3.47 16.04
N PRO A 321 8.59 4.40 15.73
CA PRO A 321 9.95 4.35 16.25
C PRO A 321 9.86 4.31 17.77
N SER A 322 10.50 3.33 18.39
CA SER A 322 10.67 3.32 19.84
C SER A 322 11.44 4.57 20.24
N ARG A 323 10.82 5.45 21.04
CA ARG A 323 11.57 6.45 21.80
C ARG A 323 12.38 5.72 22.87
N ARG A 324 13.61 5.35 22.53
CA ARG A 324 14.73 5.15 23.47
C ARG A 324 15.87 6.05 22.97
N GLY A 325 16.51 6.90 23.76
CA GLY A 325 16.45 7.07 25.20
C GLY A 325 16.65 8.53 25.60
N SER A 326 16.16 8.81 26.79
CA SER A 326 16.48 9.97 27.60
C SER A 326 17.98 10.23 27.64
N TYR A 327 18.39 11.41 27.20
CA TYR A 327 19.58 12.05 27.70
C TYR A 327 19.32 12.42 29.16
N ARG A 328 20.19 11.95 30.06
CA ARG A 328 20.37 12.52 31.39
C ARG A 328 21.87 12.73 31.59
N PRO A 329 22.24 13.82 32.28
CA PRO A 329 23.45 14.61 32.05
C PRO A 329 24.75 13.88 32.36
#